data_AF-A0A9E1PEG8-F1
#
_entry.id   AF-A0A9E1PEG8-F1
#
_cell.length_a   1.000
_cell.length_b   1.000
_cell.length_c   1.000
_cell.angle_alpha   90.00
_cell.angle_beta   90.00
_cell.angle_gamma   90.00
#
_symmetry.space_group_name_H-M   'P 1'
#
loop_
_entity.id
_entity.type
_entity.pdbx_description
1 polymer ?
#
loop_
_entity_poly.entity_id
_entity_poly.type
_entity_poly.pdbx_seq_one_letter_code
_entity_poly.pdbx_strand_id
1 'polypeptide(L)'
;MKKRILLIYFISIFILNAGEVDHFLAWKVYLKDASILVNQYFNREITKTLNQLPDNCSCETASSEILKSFGVVLNSPLEKWIKSNNKIEKFPNKKSENNNLFKKSIYWKDSNPTIEKSQMISLKIMLDEIININGIYIGVDKITHFTGSGYLYYKRYLSAIKKGDSHKVSMEKAIDLGIIGEKNILGRYASGVFSFADLEAN
;
A
#
# COMPACT_ATOMS: atom_id res chain seq x y z
N MET A 1 -41.59 30.19 9.04
CA MET A 1 -40.68 29.30 9.80
C MET A 1 -39.64 28.72 8.84
N LYS A 2 -38.43 29.30 8.83
CA LYS A 2 -37.33 28.90 7.95
C LYS A 2 -36.76 27.57 8.44
N LYS A 3 -36.96 26.48 7.69
CA LYS A 3 -36.24 25.22 7.88
C LYS A 3 -34.76 25.50 7.62
N ARG A 4 -34.01 25.68 8.71
CA ARG A 4 -32.54 25.71 8.67
C ARG A 4 -32.09 24.36 8.15
N ILE A 5 -31.58 24.37 6.93
CA ILE A 5 -30.83 23.27 6.33
C ILE A 5 -29.63 23.05 7.25
N LEU A 6 -29.73 22.02 8.10
CA LEU A 6 -28.60 21.43 8.78
C LEU A 6 -27.80 20.71 7.69
N LEU A 7 -26.99 21.47 6.95
CA LEU A 7 -25.96 20.91 6.09
C LEU A 7 -24.93 20.32 7.06
N ILE A 8 -25.21 19.11 7.52
CA ILE A 8 -24.21 18.25 8.14
C ILE A 8 -23.13 18.13 7.08
N TYR A 9 -22.02 18.82 7.31
CA TYR A 9 -20.73 18.50 6.74
C TYR A 9 -20.46 17.04 7.14
N PHE A 10 -21.02 16.11 6.38
CA PHE A 10 -20.45 14.79 6.18
C PHE A 10 -19.13 15.06 5.45
N ILE A 11 -18.14 15.57 6.19
CA ILE A 11 -16.75 15.25 5.89
C ILE A 11 -16.79 13.74 6.02
N SER A 12 -16.90 13.11 4.86
CA SER A 12 -16.55 11.72 4.67
C SER A 12 -15.20 11.56 5.34
N ILE A 13 -15.22 11.06 6.57
CA ILE A 13 -14.16 10.28 7.16
C ILE A 13 -14.06 9.05 6.25
N PHE A 14 -13.56 9.26 5.03
CA PHE A 14 -12.81 8.24 4.36
C PHE A 14 -11.65 8.04 5.32
N ILE A 15 -11.76 7.01 6.14
CA ILE A 15 -10.60 6.35 6.72
C ILE A 15 -9.82 5.87 5.50
N LEU A 16 -9.06 6.78 4.91
CA LEU A 16 -8.05 6.47 3.92
C LEU A 16 -7.04 5.68 4.72
N ASN A 17 -7.17 4.35 4.65
CA ASN A 17 -6.17 3.41 5.12
C ASN A 17 -4.97 3.55 4.20
N ALA A 18 -4.25 4.67 4.30
CA ALA A 18 -2.90 4.82 3.79
C ALA A 18 -1.99 4.26 4.89
N GLY A 19 -1.35 3.14 4.60
CA GLY A 19 -0.55 2.39 5.56
C GLY A 19 0.89 2.85 5.57
N GLU A 20 1.29 3.69 6.53
CA GLU A 20 2.70 4.01 6.73
C GLU A 20 3.42 2.88 7.47
N VAL A 21 4.71 2.69 7.25
CA VAL A 21 5.46 1.59 7.88
C VAL A 21 6.55 2.15 8.79
N ASP A 22 6.72 1.53 9.95
CA ASP A 22 7.75 1.91 10.92
C ASP A 22 8.74 0.76 11.12
N HIS A 23 9.80 0.74 10.29
CA HIS A 23 10.86 -0.27 10.38
C HIS A 23 11.69 -0.17 11.66
N PHE A 24 11.78 1.02 12.29
CA PHE A 24 12.48 1.16 13.57
C PHE A 24 11.76 0.42 14.68
N LEU A 25 10.42 0.43 14.65
CA LEU A 25 9.61 -0.34 15.59
C LEU A 25 9.89 -1.85 15.48
N ALA A 26 10.28 -2.34 14.29
CA ALA A 26 10.57 -3.74 14.01
C ALA A 26 12.06 -4.14 14.16
N TRP A 27 12.98 -3.20 14.45
CA TRP A 27 14.44 -3.42 14.34
C TRP A 27 14.99 -4.66 15.09
N LYS A 28 14.40 -5.02 16.23
CA LYS A 28 14.81 -6.19 17.05
C LYS A 28 13.77 -7.30 17.07
N VAL A 29 12.81 -7.26 16.15
CA VAL A 29 11.75 -8.25 16.03
C VAL A 29 12.18 -9.27 15.00
N TYR A 30 12.22 -10.54 15.39
CA TYR A 30 12.39 -11.63 14.45
C TYR A 30 11.03 -12.02 13.89
N LEU A 31 10.89 -12.02 12.56
CA LEU A 31 9.74 -12.55 11.85
C LEU A 31 10.16 -13.75 11.01
N LYS A 32 9.36 -14.80 11.04
CA LYS A 32 9.53 -15.97 10.16
C LYS A 32 9.46 -15.56 8.70
N ASP A 33 10.33 -16.16 7.90
CA ASP A 33 10.34 -15.96 6.45
C ASP A 33 9.01 -16.37 5.79
N ALA A 34 8.42 -15.44 5.04
CA ALA A 34 7.16 -15.61 4.34
C ALA A 34 7.33 -15.86 2.84
N SER A 35 8.56 -15.94 2.32
CA SER A 35 8.88 -16.02 0.89
C SER A 35 8.14 -17.16 0.19
N ILE A 36 8.12 -18.35 0.82
CA ILE A 36 7.44 -19.52 0.24
C ILE A 36 5.95 -19.23 0.03
N LEU A 37 5.27 -18.67 1.04
CA LEU A 37 3.83 -18.41 0.98
C LEU A 37 3.51 -17.29 0.00
N VAL A 38 4.29 -16.20 0.02
CA VAL A 38 4.11 -15.07 -0.88
C VAL A 38 4.36 -15.49 -2.32
N ASN A 39 5.44 -16.20 -2.61
CA ASN A 39 5.73 -16.71 -3.96
C ASN A 39 4.66 -17.68 -4.46
N GLN A 40 4.13 -18.55 -3.60
CA GLN A 40 3.01 -19.43 -3.96
C GLN A 40 1.77 -18.63 -4.38
N TYR A 41 1.45 -17.55 -3.67
CA TYR A 41 0.34 -16.68 -4.03
C TYR A 41 0.59 -15.98 -5.37
N PHE A 42 1.76 -15.36 -5.54
CA PHE A 42 2.12 -14.67 -6.78
C PHE A 42 2.09 -15.62 -7.98
N ASN A 43 2.74 -16.77 -7.88
CA ASN A 43 2.77 -17.76 -8.97
C ASN A 43 1.36 -18.26 -9.31
N ARG A 44 0.49 -18.45 -8.30
CA ARG A 44 -0.90 -18.85 -8.53
C ARG A 44 -1.67 -17.79 -9.29
N GLU A 45 -1.63 -16.52 -8.87
CA GLU A 45 -2.37 -15.45 -9.56
C GLU A 45 -1.81 -15.18 -10.97
N ILE A 46 -0.48 -15.24 -11.16
CA ILE A 46 0.15 -15.13 -12.48
C ILE A 46 -0.34 -16.26 -13.39
N THR A 47 -0.21 -17.52 -12.95
CA THR A 47 -0.58 -18.70 -13.75
C THR A 47 -2.07 -18.69 -14.09
N LYS A 48 -2.91 -18.37 -13.09
CA LYS A 48 -4.35 -18.26 -13.28
C LYS A 48 -4.71 -17.19 -14.31
N THR A 49 -4.04 -16.04 -14.26
CA THR A 49 -4.29 -14.95 -15.21
C THR A 49 -3.83 -15.33 -16.62
N LEU A 50 -2.63 -15.91 -16.76
CA LEU A 50 -2.11 -16.36 -18.06
C LEU A 50 -3.01 -17.41 -18.72
N ASN A 51 -3.54 -18.36 -17.94
CA ASN A 51 -4.46 -19.39 -18.45
C ASN A 51 -5.80 -18.84 -18.97
N GLN A 52 -6.13 -17.58 -18.66
CA GLN A 52 -7.35 -16.91 -19.15
C GLN A 52 -7.09 -16.05 -20.38
N LEU A 53 -5.83 -15.81 -20.74
CA LEU A 53 -5.45 -14.98 -21.87
C LEU A 53 -5.25 -15.82 -23.13
N PRO A 54 -5.49 -15.25 -24.32
CA PRO A 54 -5.15 -15.91 -25.58
C PRO A 54 -3.64 -16.17 -25.70
N ASP A 55 -3.26 -17.29 -26.31
CA ASP A 55 -1.85 -17.67 -26.53
C ASP A 55 -1.05 -16.64 -27.34
N ASN A 56 -1.73 -15.85 -28.18
CA ASN A 56 -1.13 -14.80 -29.00
C ASN A 56 -1.19 -13.40 -28.38
N CYS A 57 -1.47 -13.28 -27.07
CA CYS A 57 -1.50 -11.99 -26.41
C CYS A 57 -0.12 -11.31 -26.36
N SER A 58 -0.09 -9.98 -26.41
CA SER A 58 1.17 -9.24 -26.31
C SER A 58 1.70 -9.25 -24.87
N CYS A 59 3.01 -9.13 -24.71
CA CYS A 59 3.64 -9.04 -23.39
C CYS A 59 3.07 -7.88 -22.56
N GLU A 60 2.73 -6.75 -23.19
CA GLU A 60 2.13 -5.60 -22.51
C GLU A 60 0.73 -5.89 -21.98
N THR A 61 -0.03 -6.67 -22.74
CA THR A 61 -1.38 -7.09 -22.35
C THR A 61 -1.30 -8.10 -21.22
N ALA A 62 -0.44 -9.11 -21.34
CA ALA A 62 -0.19 -10.09 -20.29
C ALA A 62 0.27 -9.43 -18.98
N SER A 63 1.28 -8.55 -19.04
CA SER A 63 1.81 -7.85 -17.88
C SER A 63 0.75 -6.95 -17.22
N SER A 64 -0.04 -6.24 -18.03
CA SER A 64 -1.13 -5.40 -17.54
C SER A 64 -2.19 -6.20 -16.78
N GLU A 65 -2.66 -7.32 -17.34
CA GLU A 65 -3.69 -8.13 -16.69
C GLU A 65 -3.14 -8.88 -15.46
N ILE A 66 -1.88 -9.33 -15.48
CA ILE A 66 -1.22 -9.91 -14.31
C ILE A 66 -1.19 -8.90 -13.16
N LEU A 67 -0.65 -7.69 -13.36
CA LEU A 67 -0.56 -6.70 -12.29
C LEU A 67 -1.94 -6.31 -11.75
N LYS A 68 -2.91 -6.13 -12.64
CA LYS A 68 -4.30 -5.84 -12.29
C LYS A 68 -4.96 -6.95 -11.47
N SER A 69 -4.58 -8.22 -11.67
CA SER A 69 -5.14 -9.37 -10.94
C SER A 69 -4.87 -9.33 -9.43
N PHE A 70 -3.78 -8.68 -9.01
CA PHE A 70 -3.44 -8.47 -7.61
C PHE A 70 -4.27 -7.38 -6.92
N GLY A 71 -4.96 -6.55 -7.72
CA GLY A 71 -5.80 -5.44 -7.30
C GLY A 71 -5.12 -4.08 -7.41
N VAL A 72 -5.90 -3.08 -7.86
CA VAL A 72 -5.40 -1.74 -8.22
C VAL A 72 -5.71 -0.69 -7.14
N VAL A 73 -6.44 -1.06 -6.09
CA VAL A 73 -6.91 -0.14 -5.04
C VAL A 73 -6.35 -0.52 -3.67
N LEU A 74 -6.30 0.44 -2.76
CA LEU A 74 -6.00 0.22 -1.34
C LEU A 74 -6.85 -0.92 -0.76
N ASN A 75 -6.29 -1.71 0.15
CA ASN A 75 -6.88 -2.96 0.63
C ASN A 75 -7.15 -3.94 -0.52
N SER A 76 -6.15 -4.11 -1.38
CA SER A 76 -6.19 -5.01 -2.54
C SER A 76 -6.42 -6.46 -2.09
N PRO A 77 -6.89 -7.36 -2.97
CA PRO A 77 -6.95 -8.79 -2.69
C PRO A 77 -5.64 -9.36 -2.14
N LEU A 78 -4.50 -8.92 -2.68
CA LEU A 78 -3.17 -9.31 -2.18
C LEU A 78 -2.96 -8.84 -0.74
N GLU A 79 -3.22 -7.56 -0.46
CA GLU A 79 -3.08 -6.98 0.87
C GLU A 79 -3.95 -7.70 1.90
N LYS A 80 -5.23 -7.89 1.57
CA LYS A 80 -6.21 -8.60 2.41
C LYS A 80 -5.77 -10.03 2.65
N TRP A 81 -5.25 -10.71 1.64
CA TRP A 81 -4.74 -12.07 1.78
C TRP A 81 -3.55 -12.11 2.74
N ILE A 82 -2.54 -11.25 2.58
CA ILE A 82 -1.39 -11.20 3.50
C ILE A 82 -1.85 -10.91 4.93
N LYS A 83 -2.66 -9.85 5.13
CA LYS A 83 -3.11 -9.40 6.46
C LYS A 83 -3.98 -10.43 7.18
N SER A 84 -4.79 -11.19 6.45
CA SER A 84 -5.67 -12.23 7.02
C SER A 84 -5.00 -13.59 7.22
N ASN A 85 -3.87 -13.85 6.54
CA ASN A 85 -3.18 -15.14 6.62
C ASN A 85 -2.39 -15.28 7.94
N ASN A 86 -2.84 -16.17 8.82
CA ASN A 86 -2.23 -16.43 10.12
C ASN A 86 -0.89 -17.18 10.05
N LYS A 87 -0.51 -17.72 8.88
CA LYS A 87 0.78 -18.37 8.66
C LYS A 87 1.90 -17.39 8.31
N ILE A 88 1.54 -16.13 7.99
CA ILE A 88 2.49 -15.06 7.74
C ILE A 88 2.63 -14.25 9.02
N GLU A 89 3.82 -14.30 9.61
CA GLU A 89 4.14 -13.48 10.78
C GLU A 89 4.26 -12.02 10.38
N LYS A 90 3.60 -11.16 11.17
CA LYS A 90 3.36 -9.75 10.85
C LYS A 90 3.62 -8.89 12.08
N PHE A 91 4.23 -7.73 11.87
CA PHE A 91 4.51 -6.78 12.94
C PHE A 91 4.30 -5.33 12.53
N PRO A 92 3.66 -4.47 13.34
CA PRO A 92 3.06 -4.78 14.63
C PRO A 92 1.85 -5.71 14.43
N ASN A 93 1.72 -6.73 15.28
CA ASN A 93 0.51 -7.56 15.24
C ASN A 93 -0.64 -6.72 15.82
N LYS A 94 -1.50 -6.16 14.96
CA LYS A 94 -2.62 -5.30 15.37
C LYS A 94 -3.63 -6.02 16.27
N LYS A 95 -3.64 -7.36 16.29
CA LYS A 95 -4.45 -8.17 17.21
C LYS A 95 -3.83 -8.30 18.60
N SER A 96 -2.56 -7.98 18.78
CA SER A 96 -1.93 -7.94 20.10
C SER A 96 -2.33 -6.66 20.83
N GLU A 97 -2.79 -6.77 22.07
CA GLU A 97 -3.24 -5.63 22.89
C GLU A 97 -2.10 -4.78 23.46
N ASN A 98 -0.86 -4.95 22.97
CA ASN A 98 0.30 -4.26 23.52
C ASN A 98 0.33 -2.77 23.09
N ASN A 99 -0.51 -1.96 23.73
CA ASN A 99 -0.59 -0.52 23.49
C ASN A 99 0.75 0.20 23.74
N ASN A 100 1.61 -0.34 24.60
CA ASN A 100 2.94 0.24 24.85
C ASN A 100 3.87 0.12 23.65
N LEU A 101 3.57 -0.75 22.69
CA LEU A 101 4.35 -0.88 21.46
C LEU A 101 4.26 0.40 20.62
N PHE A 102 3.05 0.89 20.36
CA PHE A 102 2.82 2.07 19.52
C PHE A 102 3.43 3.36 20.09
N LYS A 103 3.64 3.43 21.41
CA LYS A 103 4.36 4.54 22.06
C LYS A 103 5.84 4.62 21.67
N LYS A 104 6.42 3.52 21.18
CA LYS A 104 7.81 3.46 20.72
C LYS A 104 7.97 3.79 19.23
N SER A 105 6.86 4.01 18.52
CA SER A 105 6.91 4.35 17.10
C SER A 105 7.57 5.70 16.90
N ILE A 106 8.29 5.87 15.78
CA ILE A 106 8.87 7.15 15.39
C ILE A 106 7.80 8.21 15.07
N TYR A 107 6.56 7.78 14.85
CA TYR A 107 5.40 8.64 14.63
C TYR A 107 4.70 9.03 15.92
N TRP A 108 5.13 8.49 17.07
CA TRP A 108 4.67 8.93 18.37
C TRP A 108 5.13 10.36 18.65
N LYS A 109 4.26 11.17 19.23
CA LYS A 109 4.54 12.56 19.63
C LYS A 109 4.21 12.67 21.10
N ASP A 110 5.19 13.06 21.92
CA ASP A 110 4.96 13.29 23.34
C ASP A 110 3.85 14.33 23.50
N SER A 111 2.71 13.88 24.01
CA SER A 111 1.47 14.66 24.05
C SER A 111 0.79 14.52 25.41
N ASN A 112 -0.05 15.48 25.75
CA ASN A 112 -0.84 15.48 26.98
C ASN A 112 -1.72 14.21 27.05
N PRO A 113 -1.89 13.54 28.22
CA PRO A 113 -2.71 12.33 28.39
C PRO A 113 -4.08 12.34 27.68
N THR A 114 -4.70 13.52 27.54
CA THR A 114 -5.99 13.69 26.85
C THR A 114 -5.95 13.34 25.35
N ILE A 115 -4.79 13.47 24.71
CA ILE A 115 -4.59 13.21 23.26
C ILE A 115 -3.97 11.82 23.03
N GLU A 116 -3.35 11.23 24.05
CA GLU A 116 -2.68 9.92 24.00
C GLU A 116 -3.58 8.82 23.41
N LYS A 117 -4.83 8.74 23.87
CA LYS A 117 -5.79 7.75 23.38
C LYS A 117 -6.13 7.95 21.90
N SER A 118 -6.27 9.20 21.47
CA SER A 118 -6.55 9.55 20.06
C SER A 118 -5.36 9.20 19.17
N GLN A 119 -4.14 9.53 19.62
CA GLN A 119 -2.91 9.19 18.92
C GLN A 119 -2.70 7.67 18.81
N MET A 120 -2.97 6.93 19.89
CA MET A 120 -2.92 5.47 19.89
C MET A 120 -3.85 4.86 18.83
N ILE A 121 -5.10 5.34 18.77
CA ILE A 121 -6.07 4.87 17.77
C ILE A 121 -5.60 5.23 16.36
N SER A 122 -5.12 6.46 16.17
CA SER A 122 -4.57 6.92 14.89
C SER A 122 -3.42 6.04 14.41
N LEU A 123 -2.42 5.77 15.25
CA LEU A 123 -1.27 4.94 14.90
C LEU A 123 -1.64 3.48 14.62
N LYS A 124 -2.63 2.92 15.32
CA LYS A 124 -3.13 1.56 15.01
C LYS A 124 -3.75 1.47 13.62
N ILE A 125 -4.40 2.54 13.17
CA ILE A 125 -5.00 2.63 11.85
C ILE A 125 -3.91 2.86 10.80
N MET A 126 -3.07 3.89 11.02
CA MET A 126 -2.07 4.37 10.08
C MET A 126 -0.89 3.41 9.90
N LEU A 127 -0.35 2.81 10.97
CA LEU A 127 0.82 1.95 10.84
C LEU A 127 0.45 0.61 10.22
N ASP A 128 1.05 0.27 9.10
CA ASP A 128 0.88 -1.02 8.47
C ASP A 128 1.82 -2.09 9.01
N GLU A 129 1.47 -3.34 8.72
CA GLU A 129 2.22 -4.52 9.10
C GLU A 129 3.47 -4.69 8.20
N ILE A 130 4.54 -5.18 8.80
CA ILE A 130 5.81 -5.57 8.19
C ILE A 130 5.88 -7.10 8.22
N ILE A 131 6.41 -7.68 7.14
CA ILE A 131 6.70 -9.11 7.01
C ILE A 131 8.16 -9.31 6.61
N ASN A 132 8.69 -10.52 6.84
CA ASN A 132 10.02 -10.91 6.39
C ASN A 132 9.92 -11.71 5.08
N ILE A 133 10.58 -11.23 4.03
CA ILE A 133 10.76 -11.92 2.74
C ILE A 133 12.25 -12.03 2.47
N ASN A 134 12.78 -13.24 2.59
CA ASN A 134 14.15 -13.62 2.30
C ASN A 134 15.18 -12.81 3.10
N GLY A 135 14.88 -12.59 4.38
CA GLY A 135 15.68 -11.78 5.29
C GLY A 135 15.44 -10.27 5.17
N ILE A 136 14.60 -9.82 4.22
CA ILE A 136 14.26 -8.40 4.02
C ILE A 136 12.92 -8.12 4.69
N TYR A 137 12.90 -7.10 5.55
CA TYR A 137 11.70 -6.66 6.25
C TYR A 137 10.99 -5.63 5.40
N ILE A 138 9.79 -5.97 4.91
CA ILE A 138 9.04 -5.18 3.93
C ILE A 138 7.66 -4.87 4.51
N GLY A 139 7.24 -3.61 4.36
CA GLY A 139 5.87 -3.21 4.67
C GLY A 139 4.88 -3.82 3.68
N VAL A 140 3.79 -4.41 4.17
CA VAL A 140 2.78 -5.07 3.33
C VAL A 140 2.21 -4.11 2.30
N ASP A 141 1.94 -2.87 2.69
CA ASP A 141 1.60 -1.75 1.83
C ASP A 141 2.52 -1.63 0.59
N LYS A 142 3.85 -1.70 0.75
CA LYS A 142 4.82 -1.55 -0.37
C LYS A 142 4.70 -2.65 -1.42
N ILE A 143 4.34 -3.86 -1.01
CA ILE A 143 4.10 -4.99 -1.94
C ILE A 143 2.86 -4.68 -2.81
N THR A 144 1.86 -4.03 -2.22
CA THR A 144 0.63 -3.68 -2.93
C THR A 144 0.80 -2.46 -3.82
N HIS A 145 1.68 -1.54 -3.44
CA HIS A 145 2.15 -0.46 -4.31
C HIS A 145 2.80 -1.03 -5.58
N PHE A 146 3.73 -1.97 -5.45
CA PHE A 146 4.38 -2.61 -6.60
C PHE A 146 3.39 -3.23 -7.60
N THR A 147 2.34 -3.91 -7.12
CA THR A 147 1.38 -4.52 -8.05
C THR A 147 0.30 -3.54 -8.52
N GLY A 148 -0.32 -2.81 -7.60
CA GLY A 148 -1.51 -1.98 -7.86
C GLY A 148 -1.17 -0.60 -8.39
N SER A 149 -0.34 0.15 -7.67
CA SER A 149 0.16 1.45 -8.13
C SER A 149 1.12 1.29 -9.31
N GLY A 150 1.98 0.26 -9.30
CA GLY A 150 2.83 -0.12 -10.42
C GLY A 150 2.04 -0.46 -11.68
N TYR A 151 0.86 -1.07 -11.58
CA TYR A 151 -0.06 -1.21 -12.72
C TYR A 151 -0.45 0.15 -13.31
N LEU A 152 -0.82 1.13 -12.47
CA LEU A 152 -1.20 2.46 -12.95
C LEU A 152 -0.04 3.19 -13.62
N TYR A 153 1.16 3.08 -13.05
CA TYR A 153 2.40 3.59 -13.65
C TYR A 153 2.66 2.95 -15.00
N TYR A 154 2.58 1.63 -15.07
CA TYR A 154 2.78 0.88 -16.30
C TYR A 154 1.78 1.26 -17.39
N LYS A 155 0.49 1.41 -17.05
CA LYS A 155 -0.54 1.89 -17.99
C LYS A 155 -0.27 3.32 -18.45
N ARG A 156 0.20 4.19 -17.57
CA ARG A 156 0.54 5.58 -17.91
C ARG A 156 1.73 5.64 -18.88
N TYR A 157 2.75 4.83 -18.62
CA TYR A 157 3.91 4.65 -19.48
C TYR A 157 3.50 4.15 -20.87
N LEU A 158 2.76 3.03 -20.96
CA LEU A 158 2.31 2.47 -22.24
C LEU A 158 1.43 3.45 -23.02
N SER A 159 0.57 4.21 -22.32
CA SER A 159 -0.24 5.24 -22.96
C SER A 159 0.59 6.38 -23.55
N ALA A 160 1.73 6.72 -22.95
CA ALA A 160 2.64 7.75 -23.47
C ALA A 160 3.40 7.24 -24.71
N ILE A 161 3.92 6.00 -24.64
CA ILE A 161 4.54 5.33 -25.80
C ILE A 161 3.59 5.29 -26.99
N LYS A 162 2.32 4.92 -26.79
CA LYS A 162 1.31 4.87 -27.85
C LYS A 162 1.01 6.24 -28.48
N LYS A 163 1.26 7.33 -27.75
CA LYS A 163 1.11 8.71 -28.25
C LYS A 163 2.35 9.21 -29.01
N GLY A 164 3.39 8.38 -29.14
CA GLY A 164 4.64 8.72 -29.82
C GLY A 164 5.68 9.38 -28.91
N ASP A 165 5.48 9.39 -27.59
CA ASP A 165 6.50 9.87 -26.66
C ASP A 165 7.71 8.91 -26.64
N SER A 166 8.90 9.45 -26.39
CA SER A 166 10.10 8.62 -26.18
C SER A 166 10.00 7.82 -24.88
N HIS A 167 10.83 6.78 -24.75
CA HIS A 167 10.91 5.98 -23.52
C HIS A 167 11.19 6.84 -22.28
N LYS A 168 12.14 7.79 -22.38
CA LYS A 168 12.48 8.69 -21.27
C LYS A 168 11.29 9.54 -20.85
N VAL A 169 10.63 10.21 -21.80
CA VAL A 169 9.46 11.05 -21.52
C VAL A 169 8.29 10.23 -20.98
N SER A 170 8.11 9.01 -21.49
CA SER A 170 7.05 8.11 -21.01
C SER A 170 7.30 7.65 -19.57
N MET A 171 8.56 7.41 -19.20
CA MET A 171 8.95 7.07 -17.83
C MET A 171 8.73 8.25 -16.89
N GLU A 172 9.18 9.45 -17.27
CA GLU A 172 8.96 10.69 -16.50
C GLU A 172 7.45 10.90 -16.24
N LYS A 173 6.61 10.72 -17.26
CA LYS A 173 5.14 10.83 -17.13
C LYS A 173 4.51 9.78 -16.20
N ALA A 174 5.12 8.60 -16.06
CA ALA A 174 4.68 7.59 -15.11
C ALA A 174 5.12 7.93 -13.68
N ILE A 175 6.35 8.39 -13.48
CA ILE A 175 6.86 8.85 -12.19
C ILE A 175 6.07 10.07 -11.69
N ASP A 176 5.76 11.03 -12.57
CA ASP A 176 4.94 12.20 -12.26
C ASP A 176 3.57 11.82 -11.71
N LEU A 177 2.99 10.70 -12.19
CA LEU A 177 1.69 10.23 -11.72
C LEU A 177 1.71 9.95 -10.21
N GLY A 178 2.71 9.23 -9.70
CA GLY A 178 2.75 8.99 -8.26
C GLY A 178 3.37 10.13 -7.47
N ILE A 179 4.24 10.98 -8.03
CA ILE A 179 4.59 12.25 -7.35
C ILE A 179 3.31 13.07 -7.08
N ILE A 180 2.40 13.12 -8.07
CA ILE A 180 1.09 13.76 -7.91
C ILE A 180 0.21 12.99 -6.92
N GLY A 181 0.21 11.66 -6.96
CA GLY A 181 -0.53 10.80 -6.01
C GLY A 181 -0.12 11.05 -4.55
N GLU A 182 1.18 10.99 -4.27
CA GLU A 182 1.81 11.19 -2.97
C GLU A 182 1.61 12.63 -2.44
N LYS A 183 1.73 13.63 -3.32
CA LYS A 183 1.45 15.04 -2.95
C LYS A 183 -0.02 15.29 -2.62
N ASN A 184 -0.92 14.44 -3.11
CA ASN A 184 -2.36 14.61 -2.96
C ASN A 184 -2.95 13.51 -2.05
N ILE A 185 -3.87 12.71 -2.61
CA ILE A 185 -4.84 11.91 -1.84
C ILE A 185 -4.19 10.74 -1.09
N LEU A 186 -3.05 10.22 -1.56
CA LEU A 186 -2.46 8.98 -1.02
C LEU A 186 -1.46 9.23 0.12
N GLY A 187 -0.62 10.27 0.01
CA GLY A 187 0.38 10.60 1.03
C GLY A 187 -0.01 11.80 1.87
N ARG A 188 0.25 13.01 1.38
CA ARG A 188 0.22 14.25 2.19
C ARG A 188 -1.15 14.58 2.79
N TYR A 189 -2.26 14.24 2.15
CA TYR A 189 -3.60 14.44 2.74
C TYR A 189 -4.08 13.27 3.62
N ALA A 190 -3.59 12.04 3.41
CA ALA A 190 -4.03 10.86 4.15
C ALA A 190 -3.15 10.55 5.36
N SER A 191 -1.82 10.51 5.19
CA SER A 191 -0.85 10.26 6.26
C SER A 191 -0.09 11.52 6.70
N GLY A 192 -0.10 12.57 5.87
CA GLY A 192 0.74 13.76 6.10
C GLY A 192 2.19 13.56 5.66
N VAL A 193 2.52 12.41 5.09
CA VAL A 193 3.87 12.02 4.67
C VAL A 193 3.94 12.02 3.15
N PHE A 194 5.08 12.47 2.61
CA PHE A 194 5.43 12.21 1.20
C PHE A 194 6.42 11.05 1.22
N SER A 195 6.01 9.90 0.69
CA SER A 195 6.77 8.66 0.86
C SER A 195 7.62 8.35 -0.37
N PHE A 196 8.94 8.53 -0.25
CA PHE A 196 9.87 8.06 -1.28
C PHE A 196 9.84 6.54 -1.42
N ALA A 197 9.57 5.81 -0.34
CA ALA A 197 9.45 4.37 -0.38
C ALA A 197 8.27 3.89 -1.23
N ASP A 198 7.18 4.66 -1.28
CA ASP A 198 6.05 4.37 -2.17
C ASP A 198 6.37 4.64 -3.63
N LEU A 199 7.12 5.70 -3.91
CA LEU A 199 7.58 5.97 -5.28
C LEU A 199 8.54 4.90 -5.78
N GLU A 200 9.46 4.43 -4.95
CA GLU A 200 10.40 3.35 -5.29
C GLU A 200 9.73 1.98 -5.41
N ALA A 201 8.60 1.78 -4.70
CA ALA A 201 7.85 0.55 -4.80
C ALA A 201 7.05 0.44 -6.12
N ASN A 202 6.66 1.55 -6.75
CA ASN A 202 5.79 1.61 -7.94
C ASN A 202 6.55 1.37 -9.25
#